data_AF-A0A1C2G513-F1
#
_entry.id   AF-A0A1C2G513-F1
#
_cell.length_a   1.000
_cell.length_b   1.000
_cell.length_c   1.000
_cell.angle_alpha   90.00
_cell.angle_beta   90.00
_cell.angle_gamma   90.00
#
_symmetry.space_group_name_H-M   'P 1'
#
loop_
_entity.id
_entity.type
_entity.pdbx_description
1 polymer ?
#
loop_
_entity_poly.entity_id
_entity_poly.type
_entity_poly.pdbx_seq_one_letter_code
_entity_poly.pdbx_strand_id
1 'polypeptide(L)'
;MSDISDIRKDVMAIVETSGKLARPIPPDKDLYSDLGVESVNAISILLALEGRFGTTIDDTRFIEARTVNSLVDLVAEAKLAPGVRVA
;
A
#
# COMPACT_ATOMS: atom_id res chain seq x y z
N MET A 1 18.02 3.98 6.17
CA MET A 1 17.16 3.75 4.99
C MET A 1 16.46 2.43 5.21
N SER A 2 15.13 2.35 5.16
CA SER A 2 14.49 1.01 5.10
C SER A 2 14.80 0.40 3.75
N ASP A 3 15.24 -0.85 3.72
CA ASP A 3 15.46 -1.56 2.46
C ASP A 3 14.11 -1.94 1.84
N ILE A 4 14.05 -2.09 0.52
CA ILE A 4 12.81 -2.42 -0.20
C ILE A 4 12.18 -3.75 0.27
N SER A 5 13.02 -4.66 0.77
CA SER A 5 12.58 -5.93 1.38
C SER A 5 11.78 -5.72 2.66
N ASP A 6 12.12 -4.70 3.46
CA ASP A 6 11.39 -4.35 4.69
C ASP A 6 10.07 -3.66 4.35
N ILE A 7 10.10 -2.75 3.37
CA ILE A 7 8.87 -2.10 2.86
C ILE A 7 7.89 -3.16 2.37
N ARG A 8 8.35 -4.14 1.59
CA ARG A 8 7.52 -5.24 1.09
C ARG A 8 6.86 -6.04 2.21
N LYS A 9 7.60 -6.40 3.26
CA LYS A 9 7.06 -7.15 4.39
C LYS A 9 5.98 -6.35 5.12
N ASP A 10 6.24 -5.09 5.39
CA ASP A 10 5.30 -4.20 6.09
C ASP A 10 4.03 -3.95 5.25
N VAL A 11 4.17 -3.68 3.95
CA VAL A 11 3.04 -3.51 3.04
C VAL A 11 2.19 -4.78 2.98
N MET A 12 2.81 -5.96 2.88
CA MET A 12 2.09 -7.24 2.88
C MET A 12 1.29 -7.43 4.17
N ALA A 13 1.89 -7.14 5.33
CA ALA A 13 1.22 -7.27 6.62
C ALA A 13 0.04 -6.28 6.78
N ILE A 14 0.18 -5.06 6.25
CA ILE A 14 -0.88 -4.05 6.25
C ILE A 14 -2.02 -4.47 5.32
N VAL A 15 -1.71 -4.94 4.10
CA VAL A 15 -2.72 -5.43 3.16
C VAL A 15 -3.46 -6.65 3.73
N GLU A 16 -2.77 -7.55 4.42
CA GLU A 16 -3.39 -8.69 5.12
C GLU A 16 -4.40 -8.20 6.18
N THR A 17 -3.95 -7.36 7.10
CA THR A 17 -4.74 -6.96 8.28
C THR A 17 -5.83 -5.95 7.95
N SER A 18 -5.49 -4.87 7.24
CA SER A 18 -6.45 -3.82 6.86
C SER A 18 -7.34 -4.24 5.70
N GLY A 19 -6.83 -5.05 4.76
CA GLY A 19 -7.60 -5.60 3.65
C GLY A 19 -8.52 -6.76 4.04
N LYS A 20 -8.34 -7.32 5.23
CA LYS A 20 -9.04 -8.52 5.74
C LYS A 20 -8.84 -9.76 4.86
N LEU A 21 -7.62 -9.91 4.33
CA LEU A 21 -7.26 -11.01 3.45
C LEU A 21 -6.66 -12.17 4.24
N ALA A 22 -6.96 -13.39 3.81
CA ALA A 22 -6.29 -14.59 4.31
C ALA A 22 -4.95 -14.83 3.57
N ARG A 23 -3.98 -15.43 4.26
CA ARG A 23 -2.73 -15.86 3.62
C ARG A 23 -2.90 -17.19 2.84
N PRO A 24 -2.07 -17.41 1.80
CA PRO A 24 -1.03 -16.52 1.26
C PRO A 24 -1.58 -15.46 0.30
N ILE A 25 -1.04 -14.24 0.33
CA ILE A 25 -1.43 -13.14 -0.55
C ILE A 25 -0.51 -13.11 -1.77
N PRO A 26 -1.01 -13.41 -2.99
CA PRO A 26 -0.21 -13.31 -4.20
C PRO A 26 0.01 -11.83 -4.57
N PRO A 27 1.27 -11.36 -4.66
CA PRO A 27 1.56 -9.92 -4.72
C PRO A 27 1.24 -9.25 -6.06
N ASP A 28 1.10 -10.04 -7.13
CA ASP A 28 0.80 -9.57 -8.50
C ASP A 28 -0.69 -9.57 -8.83
N LYS A 29 -1.54 -10.05 -7.92
CA LYS A 29 -2.99 -10.15 -8.13
C LYS A 29 -3.69 -8.85 -7.81
N ASP A 30 -4.81 -8.64 -8.48
CA ASP A 30 -5.63 -7.45 -8.30
C ASP A 30 -6.28 -7.45 -6.90
N LEU A 31 -6.03 -6.41 -6.12
CA LEU A 31 -6.53 -6.27 -4.76
C LEU A 31 -8.06 -6.35 -4.71
N TYR A 32 -8.75 -5.79 -5.71
CA TYR A 32 -10.21 -5.71 -5.70
C TYR A 32 -10.85 -6.92 -6.39
N SER A 33 -10.45 -7.21 -7.62
CA SER A 33 -11.13 -8.23 -8.43
C SER A 33 -10.66 -9.65 -8.14
N ASP A 34 -9.38 -9.85 -7.83
CA ASP A 34 -8.84 -11.19 -7.54
C ASP A 34 -8.84 -11.49 -6.04
N LEU A 35 -8.51 -10.50 -5.20
CA LEU A 35 -8.33 -10.69 -3.76
C LEU A 35 -9.56 -10.28 -2.93
N GLY A 36 -10.50 -9.51 -3.50
CA GLY A 36 -11.74 -9.16 -2.82
C GLY A 36 -11.59 -8.11 -1.72
N VAL A 37 -10.59 -7.22 -1.84
CA VAL A 37 -10.49 -6.05 -0.96
C VAL A 37 -11.67 -5.13 -1.21
N GLU A 38 -12.47 -4.93 -0.16
CA GLU A 38 -13.57 -3.96 -0.17
C GLU A 38 -13.06 -2.52 -0.22
N SER A 39 -13.76 -1.61 -0.91
CA SER A 39 -13.35 -0.20 -1.05
C SER A 39 -13.20 0.51 0.30
N VAL A 40 -13.99 0.13 1.32
CA VAL A 40 -13.85 0.66 2.68
C VAL A 40 -12.55 0.20 3.37
N ASN A 41 -12.11 -1.03 3.07
CA ASN A 41 -10.85 -1.57 3.57
C ASN A 41 -9.66 -0.93 2.86
N ALA A 42 -9.81 -0.52 1.59
CA ALA A 42 -8.76 0.19 0.85
C ALA A 42 -8.35 1.50 1.54
N ILE A 43 -9.32 2.29 2.03
CA ILE A 43 -9.02 3.49 2.84
C ILE A 43 -8.25 3.11 4.11
N SER A 44 -8.59 1.99 4.75
CA SER A 44 -7.87 1.51 5.94
C SER A 44 -6.44 1.08 5.62
N ILE A 45 -6.19 0.51 4.44
CA ILE A 45 -4.84 0.19 3.95
C ILE A 45 -4.06 1.49 3.75
N LEU A 46 -4.61 2.48 3.06
CA LEU A 46 -3.96 3.77 2.80
C LEU A 46 -3.51 4.44 4.11
N LEU A 47 -4.43 4.63 5.07
CA LEU A 47 -4.13 5.26 6.35
C LEU A 47 -3.07 4.47 7.16
N ALA A 48 -3.11 3.14 7.10
CA ALA A 48 -2.12 2.30 7.75
C ALA A 48 -0.74 2.39 7.10
N LEU A 49 -0.66 2.50 5.76
CA LEU A 49 0.59 2.73 5.04
C LEU A 49 1.20 4.08 5.41
N GLU A 50 0.42 5.15 5.34
CA GLU A 50 0.88 6.50 5.70
C GLU A 50 1.36 6.56 7.16
N GLY A 51 0.59 6.00 8.09
CA GLY A 51 0.93 5.93 9.50
C GLY A 51 2.18 5.09 9.77
N ARG A 52 2.37 3.96 9.07
CA ARG A 52 3.53 3.09 9.22
C ARG A 52 4.81 3.72 8.70
N PHE A 53 4.74 4.39 7.55
CA PHE A 53 5.92 4.90 6.86
C PHE A 53 6.20 6.38 7.12
N GLY A 54 5.29 7.08 7.80
CA GLY A 54 5.44 8.51 8.13
C GLY A 54 5.45 9.40 6.89
N THR A 55 4.72 9.01 5.84
CA THR A 55 4.63 9.72 4.56
C THR A 55 3.18 9.94 4.18
N THR A 56 2.93 10.87 3.26
CA THR A 56 1.66 11.00 2.57
C THR A 56 1.74 10.23 1.26
N ILE A 57 0.68 9.53 0.90
CA ILE A 57 0.53 8.82 -0.37
C ILE A 57 -0.56 9.54 -1.16
N ASP A 58 -0.34 9.75 -2.46
CA ASP A 58 -1.36 10.36 -3.31
C ASP A 58 -2.55 9.40 -3.50
N ASP A 59 -3.75 9.87 -3.18
CA ASP A 59 -4.99 9.09 -3.26
C ASP A 59 -5.26 8.54 -4.67
N THR A 60 -4.97 9.33 -5.71
CA THR A 60 -5.20 8.92 -7.10
C THR A 60 -4.27 7.77 -7.46
N ARG A 61 -2.98 7.92 -7.16
CA ARG A 61 -1.97 6.87 -7.37
C ARG A 61 -2.25 5.62 -6.53
N PHE A 62 -2.78 5.78 -5.32
CA PHE A 62 -3.20 4.67 -4.47
C PHE A 62 -4.37 3.89 -5.09
N ILE A 63 -5.37 4.57 -5.63
CA ILE A 63 -6.51 3.94 -6.31
C ILE A 63 -6.05 3.19 -7.57
N GLU A 64 -5.06 3.73 -8.29
CA GLU A 64 -4.44 3.09 -9.46
C GLU A 64 -3.52 1.92 -9.10
N ALA A 65 -2.97 1.89 -7.88
CA ALA A 65 -2.14 0.82 -7.38
C ALA A 65 -2.98 -0.41 -7.01
N ARG A 66 -3.25 -1.24 -8.01
CA ARG A 66 -4.16 -2.39 -7.89
C ARG A 66 -3.50 -3.67 -7.39
N THR A 67 -2.20 -3.69 -7.09
CA THR A 67 -1.49 -4.89 -6.61
C THR A 67 -0.60 -4.57 -5.40
N VAL A 68 -0.23 -5.59 -4.63
CA VAL A 68 0.72 -5.42 -3.51
C VAL A 68 2.06 -4.90 -4.01
N ASN A 69 2.55 -5.39 -5.16
CA ASN A 69 3.79 -4.89 -5.76
C ASN A 69 3.69 -3.40 -6.11
N SER A 70 2.57 -2.96 -6.72
CA SER A 70 2.35 -1.54 -7.01
C SER A 70 2.30 -0.67 -5.75
N LEU A 71 1.72 -1.18 -4.66
CA LEU A 71 1.72 -0.47 -3.37
C LEU A 71 3.13 -0.36 -2.77
N VAL A 72 3.95 -1.41 -2.88
CA VAL A 72 5.37 -1.37 -2.44
C VAL A 72 6.14 -0.30 -3.19
N ASP A 73 5.99 -0.25 -4.52
CA ASP A 73 6.65 0.74 -5.36
C ASP A 73 6.18 2.16 -5.01
N LEU A 74 4.86 2.36 -4.86
CA LEU A 74 4.28 3.64 -4.47
C LEU A 74 4.81 4.15 -3.12
N VAL A 75 4.91 3.27 -2.11
CA VAL A 75 5.46 3.60 -0.80
C VAL A 75 6.96 3.90 -0.88
N ALA A 76 7.70 3.13 -1.67
CA ALA A 76 9.13 3.36 -1.87
C ALA A 76 9.38 4.72 -2.52
N GLU A 77 8.61 5.08 -3.55
CA GLU A 77 8.66 6.40 -4.19
C GLU A 77 8.29 7.53 -3.23
N ALA A 78 7.20 7.38 -2.47
CA ALA A 78 6.76 8.38 -1.50
C ALA A 78 7.83 8.66 -0.42
N LYS A 79 8.54 7.61 0.03
CA LYS A 79 9.68 7.75 0.96
C LYS A 79 10.88 8.47 0.36
N LEU A 80 11.08 8.37 -0.95
CA LEU A 80 12.18 9.01 -1.69
C LEU A 80 11.86 10.45 -2.09
N ALA A 81 10.58 10.82 -2.19
CA ALA A 81 10.10 12.15 -2.52
C ALA A 81 9.38 12.80 -1.32
N PRO A 82 10.09 13.20 -0.25
CA PRO A 82 9.48 13.88 0.87
C PRO A 82 9.02 15.28 0.45
N GLY A 83 7.75 15.43 0.13
CA GLY A 83 7.04 16.70 0.26
C GLY A 83 6.87 17.56 -0.99
N VAL A 84 6.26 17.03 -2.06
CA VAL A 84 5.44 17.93 -2.92
C VAL A 84 4.07 18.05 -2.26
N ARG A 85 3.95 18.92 -1.26
CA ARG A 85 2.64 19.47 -0.91
C ARG A 85 2.30 20.44 -2.04
N VAL A 86 1.41 20.04 -2.94
CA VAL A 86 0.74 21.01 -3.80
C VAL A 86 -0.02 21.98 -2.89
N ALA A 87 0.31 23.26 -3.06
CA ALA A 87 -0.17 24.38 -2.27
C ALA A 87 -1.69 24.59 -2.36
#